data_AF-A0A8H3BI89-F1
#
_entry.id   AF-A0A8H3BI89-F1
#
_cell.length_a   1.000
_cell.length_b   1.000
_cell.length_c   1.000
_cell.angle_alpha   90.00
_cell.angle_beta   90.00
_cell.angle_gamma   90.00
#
_symmetry.space_group_name_H-M   'P 1'
#
loop_
_entity.id
_entity.type
_entity.pdbx_description
1 polymer ?
#
loop_
_entity_poly.entity_id
_entity_poly.type
_entity_poly.pdbx_seq_one_letter_code
_entity_poly.pdbx_strand_id
1 'polypeptide(L)' 'MAMFMFTTLAILVAQATSTLAHDGVTSFSIGGVRYQCWQPLVRAEEVTAGRPYTYDPILDPVGSTLHCNNAVGP' A
#
# COMPACT_ATOMS: atom_id res chain seq x y z
N MET A 1 21.43 -31.31 15.78
CA MET A 1 21.11 -30.99 14.37
C MET A 1 19.64 -30.61 14.17
N ALA A 2 18.67 -31.34 14.73
CA ALA A 2 17.23 -31.02 14.59
C ALA A 2 16.81 -29.62 15.07
N MET A 3 17.31 -29.16 16.23
CA MET A 3 17.01 -27.84 16.80
C MET A 3 17.30 -26.67 15.84
N PHE A 4 18.40 -26.77 15.08
CA PHE A 4 18.82 -25.74 14.12
C PHE A 4 17.91 -25.67 12.88
N MET A 5 17.32 -26.79 12.49
CA MET A 5 16.36 -26.83 11.38
C MET A 5 14.99 -26.28 11.80
N PHE A 6 14.57 -26.51 13.04
CA PHE A 6 13.32 -25.95 13.55
C PHE A 6 13.39 -24.42 13.70
N THR A 7 14.50 -23.87 14.19
CA THR A 7 14.66 -22.41 14.32
C THR A 7 14.72 -21.71 12.97
N THR A 8 15.44 -22.28 11.99
CA THR A 8 15.51 -21.71 10.64
C THR A 8 14.16 -21.74 9.92
N LEU A 9 13.39 -22.84 10.06
CA LEU A 9 12.04 -22.93 9.53
C LEU A 9 11.09 -21.91 10.18
N ALA A 10 11.16 -21.75 11.50
CA ALA A 10 10.32 -20.79 12.23
C ALA A 10 10.60 -19.34 11.80
N ILE A 11 11.86 -18.97 11.58
CA ILE A 11 12.24 -17.65 11.07
C ILE A 11 11.71 -17.45 9.63
N LEU A 12 11.84 -18.45 8.77
CA LEU A 12 11.34 -18.38 7.40
C LEU A 12 9.82 -18.19 7.35
N VAL A 13 9.08 -18.95 8.18
CA VAL A 13 7.62 -18.80 8.28
C VAL A 13 7.26 -17.41 8.82
N ALA A 14 7.93 -16.93 9.87
CA ALA A 14 7.67 -15.61 10.42
C ALA A 14 7.88 -14.49 9.39
N GLN A 15 8.95 -14.58 8.57
CA GLN A 15 9.21 -13.62 7.49
C GLN A 15 8.26 -13.78 6.29
N ALA A 16 7.80 -15.00 5.99
CA ALA A 16 6.79 -15.22 4.95
C ALA A 16 5.41 -14.68 5.38
N THR A 17 5.12 -14.67 6.68
CA THR A 17 3.87 -14.13 7.24
C THR A 17 3.94 -12.67 7.63
N SER A 18 5.11 -12.03 7.58
CA SER A 18 5.22 -10.58 7.80
C SER A 18 4.71 -9.86 6.56
N THR A 19 3.39 -9.75 6.44
CA THR A 19 2.77 -8.79 5.54
C THR A 19 3.04 -7.40 6.09
N LEU A 20 3.82 -6.61 5.36
CA LEU A 20 3.80 -5.16 5.51
C LEU A 20 2.40 -4.71 5.06
N ALA A 21 1.47 -4.57 6.01
CA ALA A 21 0.06 -4.23 5.78
C ALA A 21 -0.14 -2.74 5.42
N HIS A 22 0.65 -2.25 4.48
CA HIS A 22 0.57 -0.90 3.95
C HIS A 22 -0.19 -0.95 2.62
N ASP A 23 -1.35 -0.29 2.57
CA ASP A 23 -2.23 -0.27 1.41
C ASP A 23 -2.98 1.06 1.32
N GLY A 24 -3.80 1.23 0.29
CA GLY A 24 -4.66 2.38 0.07
C GLY A 24 -5.87 2.03 -0.79
N VAL A 25 -6.68 3.04 -1.15
CA VAL A 25 -7.92 2.79 -1.89
C VAL A 25 -7.62 2.50 -3.37
N THR A 26 -7.95 1.29 -3.81
CA THR A 26 -7.66 0.82 -5.18
C THR A 26 -8.83 0.98 -6.16
N SER A 27 -10.06 1.19 -5.68
CA SER A 27 -11.22 1.47 -6.56
C SER A 27 -12.37 2.15 -5.83
N PHE A 28 -13.20 2.88 -6.57
CA PHE A 28 -14.48 3.41 -6.12
C PHE A 28 -15.65 2.75 -6.85
N SER A 29 -16.82 2.67 -6.20
CA SER A 29 -18.10 2.37 -6.85
C SER A 29 -19.05 3.53 -6.64
N ILE A 30 -19.37 4.24 -7.72
CA ILE A 30 -20.20 5.46 -7.68
C ILE A 30 -21.34 5.27 -8.67
N GLY A 31 -22.58 5.26 -8.17
CA GLY A 31 -23.76 5.02 -9.02
C GLY A 31 -23.76 3.65 -9.70
N GLY A 32 -23.14 2.63 -9.09
CA GLY A 32 -23.02 1.29 -9.68
C GLY A 32 -21.90 1.13 -10.71
N VAL A 33 -21.19 2.21 -11.05
CA VAL A 33 -20.02 2.16 -11.94
C VAL A 33 -18.74 2.06 -11.11
N ARG A 34 -17.87 1.09 -11.45
CA ARG A 34 -16.56 0.92 -10.81
C ARG A 34 -15.52 1.77 -11.51
N TYR A 35 -14.81 2.61 -10.75
CA TYR A 35 -13.72 3.45 -11.21
C TYR A 35 -12.41 2.94 -10.63
N GLN A 36 -11.40 2.80 -11.48
CA GLN A 36 -10.03 2.52 -11.07
C GLN A 36 -9.45 3.75 -10.36
N CYS A 37 -8.75 3.54 -9.24
CA CYS A 37 -8.00 4.57 -8.55
C CYS A 37 -6.52 4.54 -8.94
N TRP A 38 -5.80 5.59 -8.58
CA TRP A 38 -4.34 5.69 -8.65
C TRP A 38 -3.66 4.39 -8.22
N GLN A 39 -2.73 3.89 -9.02
CA GLN A 39 -1.91 2.72 -8.72
C GLN A 39 -0.46 3.13 -8.44
N PRO A 40 -0.04 3.29 -7.17
CA PRO A 40 1.29 3.83 -6.81
C PRO A 40 2.49 3.05 -7.37
N LEU A 41 2.30 1.78 -7.70
CA LEU A 41 3.36 0.88 -8.18
C LEU A 41 3.37 0.71 -9.70
N VAL A 42 2.40 1.30 -10.40
CA VAL A 42 2.31 1.22 -11.86
C VAL A 42 2.69 2.58 -12.45
N ARG A 43 3.71 2.61 -13.30
CA ARG A 43 4.09 3.83 -14.03
C ARG A 43 3.24 3.97 -15.29
N ALA A 44 2.02 4.47 -15.14
CA ALA A 44 1.20 4.87 -16.26
C ALA A 44 0.67 6.30 -16.06
N GLU A 45 0.41 6.99 -17.17
CA GLU A 45 -0.30 8.28 -17.22
C GLU A 45 -1.79 8.04 -16.89
N GLU A 46 -2.07 7.52 -15.70
CA GLU A 46 -3.41 7.09 -15.34
C GLU A 46 -4.32 8.31 -15.09
N VAL A 47 -5.36 8.44 -15.91
CA VAL A 47 -6.49 9.31 -15.59
C VAL A 47 -7.41 8.53 -14.65
N THR A 48 -7.32 8.82 -13.35
CA THR A 48 -8.09 8.11 -12.31
C THR A 48 -8.99 9.05 -11.53
N ALA A 49 -10.00 8.48 -10.87
CA ALA A 49 -10.86 9.22 -9.96
C ALA A 49 -10.18 9.54 -8.61
N GLY A 50 -9.09 8.83 -8.27
CA GLY A 50 -8.35 9.01 -7.01
C GLY A 50 -7.19 10.01 -7.17
N ARG A 51 -6.87 10.74 -6.10
CA ARG A 51 -5.64 11.53 -6.07
C ARG A 51 -4.43 10.60 -5.91
N PRO A 52 -3.24 11.01 -6.43
CA PRO A 52 -2.01 10.28 -6.24
C PRO A 52 -1.69 10.02 -4.77
N TYR A 53 -1.18 8.83 -4.45
CA TYR A 53 -0.77 8.45 -3.10
C TYR A 53 0.40 7.44 -3.10
N THR A 54 1.02 7.22 -1.95
CA THR A 54 1.93 6.08 -1.68
C THR A 54 1.37 5.20 -0.57
N TYR A 55 1.83 3.95 -0.48
CA TYR A 55 1.42 3.04 0.59
C TYR A 55 2.03 3.38 1.95
N ASP A 56 3.07 4.23 1.98
CA ASP A 56 3.71 4.60 3.23
C ASP A 56 2.78 5.45 4.10
N PRO A 57 2.71 5.17 5.42
CA PRO A 57 1.82 5.88 6.31
C PRO A 57 2.32 7.31 6.56
N ILE A 58 1.39 8.24 6.70
CA ILE A 58 1.70 9.57 7.24
C ILE A 58 1.78 9.45 8.76
N LEU A 59 2.96 9.70 9.32
CA LEU A 59 3.22 9.59 10.76
C LEU A 59 3.06 10.92 11.52
N ASP A 60 2.88 12.04 10.80
CA ASP A 60 2.66 13.36 11.38
C ASP A 60 1.16 13.74 11.32
N PRO A 61 0.46 13.85 12.47
CA PRO A 61 -0.96 14.18 12.51
C PRO A 61 -1.29 15.61 12.09
N VAL A 62 -0.28 16.47 11.89
CA VAL A 62 -0.45 17.84 11.35
C VAL A 62 0.34 18.06 10.06
N GLY A 63 0.82 16.97 9.43
CA GLY A 63 1.55 17.04 8.18
C GLY A 63 0.71 17.69 7.08
N SER A 64 1.33 18.59 6.31
CA SER A 64 0.63 19.35 5.26
C SER A 64 -0.02 18.46 4.19
N THR A 65 0.45 17.23 4.02
CA THR A 65 -0.06 16.23 3.07
C THR A 65 -1.11 15.28 3.66
N LEU A 66 -1.48 15.43 4.94
CA LEU A 66 -2.43 14.52 5.61
C LEU A 66 -3.80 14.48 4.91
N HIS A 67 -4.17 15.57 4.23
CA HIS A 67 -5.46 15.70 3.55
C HIS A 67 -5.66 14.69 2.40
N CYS A 68 -4.64 14.42 1.60
CA CYS A 68 -4.76 13.61 0.36
C CYS A 68 -3.51 12.78 0.03
N ASN A 69 -2.69 12.44 1.03
CA ASN A 69 -1.42 11.72 0.87
C ASN A 69 -0.30 12.59 0.23
N ASN A 70 0.93 12.07 0.20
CA ASN A 70 2.17 12.80 -0.08
C ASN A 70 2.76 12.56 -1.48
N ALA A 71 2.09 11.77 -2.33
CA ALA A 71 2.55 11.56 -3.69
C ALA A 71 2.21 12.76 -4.58
N VAL A 72 3.16 13.11 -5.45
CA VAL A 72 2.90 14.02 -6.56
C VAL A 72 2.45 13.16 -7.73
N GLY A 73 1.33 13.53 -8.37
CA GLY A 73 0.91 12.87 -9.62
C GLY A 73 1.91 13.11 -10.74
N PRO A 74 1.66 12.56 -11.94
CA PRO A 74 2.31 13.07 -13.15
C PRO A 74 2.11 14.59 -13.28
#